data_AF-A0A2A3ZU84-F1
#
_entry.id   AF-A0A2A3ZU84-F1
#
_cell.length_a   1.000
_cell.length_b   1.000
_cell.length_c   1.000
_cell.angle_alpha   90.00
_cell.angle_beta   90.00
_cell.angle_gamma   90.00
#
_symmetry.space_group_name_H-M   'P 1'
#
loop_
_entity.id
_entity.type
_entity.pdbx_description
1 polymer ?
#
loop_
_entity_poly.entity_id
_entity_poly.type
_entity_poly.pdbx_seq_one_letter_code
_entity_poly.pdbx_strand_id
1 'polypeptide(L)'
;MRKGNQMPLVSVETDESELHVEWVINAPVVRAWEALTTPSHIGEWLGTVVSGSISSGSSFAIDHGDGYLCESTVEKFEVLSALTYSWKFPDETGTDVAWSMTPHGDSTSLTLTHSGLTDLVSSYRDGWPVHLTFLEGSALGTPLPWSMFWQIHSTIVCLNAPD
;
A
#
# COMPACT_ATOMS: atom_id res chain seq x y z
N MET A 1 16.02 26.60 -0.52
CA MET A 1 16.56 25.54 0.36
C MET A 1 15.78 24.27 0.05
N ARG A 2 16.43 23.22 -0.48
CA ARG A 2 15.78 21.90 -0.59
C ARG A 2 15.58 21.41 0.85
N LYS A 3 14.33 21.22 1.30
CA LYS A 3 14.07 20.40 2.50
C LYS A 3 14.85 19.10 2.26
N GLY A 4 15.76 18.73 3.17
CA GLY A 4 16.50 17.47 3.03
C GLY A 4 15.46 16.36 2.87
N ASN A 5 15.47 15.67 1.73
CA ASN A 5 14.48 14.65 1.45
C ASN A 5 14.79 13.49 2.41
N GLN A 6 14.05 13.40 3.51
CA GLN A 6 14.10 12.24 4.38
C GLN A 6 13.73 11.02 3.53
N MET A 7 14.42 9.89 3.73
CA MET A 7 14.02 8.65 3.06
C MET A 7 12.57 8.34 3.44
N PRO A 8 11.66 8.15 2.47
CA PRO A 8 10.25 7.89 2.77
C PRO A 8 10.06 6.55 3.48
N LEU A 9 10.76 5.50 3.05
CA LEU A 9 10.79 4.23 3.75
C LEU A 9 11.56 4.34 5.07
N VAL A 10 10.88 4.08 6.19
CA VAL A 10 11.46 4.12 7.55
C VAL A 10 11.92 2.73 7.98
N SER A 11 11.06 1.73 7.88
CA SER A 11 11.39 0.34 8.20
C SER A 11 10.54 -0.65 7.39
N VAL A 12 11.09 -1.85 7.21
CA VAL A 12 10.39 -3.04 6.73
C VAL A 12 10.74 -4.16 7.70
N GLU A 13 9.75 -4.66 8.41
CA GLU A 13 9.91 -5.71 9.42
C GLU A 13 8.99 -6.88 9.08
N THR A 14 9.48 -8.09 9.26
CA THR A 14 8.72 -9.32 8.98
C THR A 14 8.83 -10.28 10.14
N ASP A 15 7.74 -10.97 10.43
CA ASP A 15 7.74 -12.18 11.27
C ASP A 15 7.27 -13.41 10.48
N GLU A 16 6.87 -14.49 11.15
CA GLU A 16 6.44 -15.74 10.51
C GLU A 16 5.17 -15.60 9.65
N SER A 17 4.33 -14.60 9.89
CA SER A 17 3.04 -14.43 9.19
C SER A 17 2.61 -12.99 8.92
N GLU A 18 3.39 -12.02 9.38
CA GLU A 18 3.10 -10.60 9.25
C GLU A 18 4.26 -9.83 8.61
N LEU A 19 3.88 -8.78 7.89
CA LEU A 19 4.77 -7.75 7.38
C LEU A 19 4.31 -6.40 7.96
N HIS A 20 5.26 -5.65 8.50
CA HIS A 20 5.10 -4.26 8.92
C HIS A 20 5.98 -3.36 8.06
N VAL A 21 5.39 -2.30 7.50
CA VAL A 21 6.12 -1.27 6.75
C VAL A 21 5.78 0.10 7.32
N GLU A 22 6.79 0.82 7.78
CA GLU A 22 6.67 2.22 8.19
C GLU A 22 7.17 3.15 7.07
N TRP A 23 6.35 4.14 6.72
CA TRP A 23 6.59 5.06 5.62
C TRP A 23 6.23 6.50 6.02
N VAL A 24 7.00 7.48 5.58
CA VAL A 24 6.66 8.90 5.67
C VAL A 24 6.28 9.41 4.30
N ILE A 25 5.00 9.73 4.11
CA ILE A 25 4.49 10.37 2.90
C ILE A 25 4.70 11.88 3.05
N ASN A 26 5.41 12.48 2.10
CA ASN A 26 5.67 13.93 2.08
C ASN A 26 4.46 14.77 1.62
N ALA A 27 3.26 14.39 2.05
CA ALA A 27 2.00 15.07 1.78
C ALA A 27 1.13 15.11 3.05
N PRO A 28 0.24 16.11 3.17
CA PRO A 28 -0.72 16.18 4.28
C PRO A 28 -1.63 14.94 4.30
N VAL A 29 -2.10 14.55 5.50
CA VAL A 29 -2.88 13.31 5.70
C VAL A 29 -4.12 13.22 4.82
N VAL A 30 -4.73 14.36 4.48
CA VAL A 30 -5.88 14.42 3.57
C VAL A 30 -5.53 13.87 2.18
N ARG A 31 -4.36 14.24 1.63
CA ARG A 31 -3.89 13.75 0.33
C ARG A 31 -3.55 12.27 0.37
N ALA A 32 -2.87 11.84 1.43
CA ALA A 32 -2.51 10.45 1.60
C ALA A 32 -3.76 9.56 1.78
N TRP A 33 -4.77 10.04 2.52
CA TRP A 33 -6.05 9.34 2.69
C TRP A 33 -6.86 9.30 1.38
N GLU A 34 -6.89 10.40 0.62
CA GLU A 34 -7.48 10.42 -0.72
C GLU A 34 -6.83 9.37 -1.62
N ALA A 35 -5.49 9.25 -1.59
CA ALA A 35 -4.75 8.27 -2.37
C ALA A 35 -5.09 6.81 -1.98
N LEU A 36 -5.34 6.55 -0.70
CA LEU A 36 -5.70 5.22 -0.18
C LEU A 36 -7.16 4.83 -0.43
N THR A 37 -8.08 5.79 -0.55
CA THR A 37 -9.54 5.51 -0.50
C THR A 37 -10.30 5.89 -1.77
N THR A 38 -9.70 6.69 -2.65
CA THR A 38 -10.37 7.15 -3.88
C THR A 38 -10.04 6.22 -5.05
N PRO A 39 -11.04 5.64 -5.74
CA PRO A 39 -10.82 4.67 -6.82
C PRO A 39 -9.85 5.14 -7.92
N SER A 40 -9.93 6.41 -8.33
CA SER A 40 -9.04 6.95 -9.36
C SER A 40 -7.59 7.02 -8.91
N HIS A 41 -7.33 7.32 -7.64
CA HIS A 41 -5.98 7.35 -7.09
C HIS A 41 -5.44 5.95 -6.82
N ILE A 42 -6.29 5.00 -6.43
CA ILE A 42 -5.89 3.60 -6.27
C ILE A 42 -5.40 3.00 -7.59
N GLY A 43 -6.02 3.41 -8.71
CA GLY A 43 -5.55 3.13 -10.08
C GLY A 43 -4.12 3.57 -10.38
N GLU A 44 -3.58 4.52 -9.62
CA GLU A 44 -2.23 5.06 -9.80
C GLU A 44 -1.16 4.25 -9.07
N TRP A 45 -1.53 3.39 -8.09
CA TRP A 45 -0.55 2.72 -7.25
C TRP A 45 -0.80 1.26 -6.93
N LEU A 46 -2.04 0.76 -6.98
CA LEU A 46 -2.36 -0.62 -6.60
C LEU A 46 -2.92 -1.44 -7.77
N GLY A 47 -3.86 -0.86 -8.51
CA GLY A 47 -4.59 -1.54 -9.58
C GLY A 47 -5.93 -0.86 -9.85
N THR A 48 -6.72 -1.41 -10.77
CA THR A 48 -8.00 -0.79 -11.17
C THR A 48 -9.12 -1.26 -10.25
N VAL A 49 -9.79 -0.35 -9.54
CA VAL A 49 -11.02 -0.69 -8.82
C VAL A 49 -12.13 -0.99 -9.83
N VAL A 50 -12.57 -2.25 -9.88
CA VAL A 50 -13.56 -2.72 -10.87
C VAL A 50 -14.98 -2.84 -10.30
N SER A 51 -15.11 -2.91 -8.98
CA SER A 51 -16.42 -2.90 -8.31
C SER A 51 -16.33 -2.41 -6.86
N GLY A 52 -17.47 -1.97 -6.33
CA GLY A 52 -17.61 -1.59 -4.93
C GLY A 52 -17.05 -0.21 -4.57
N SER A 53 -16.81 0.00 -3.27
CA SER A 53 -16.25 1.22 -2.71
C SER A 53 -15.44 0.92 -1.46
N ILE A 54 -14.55 1.83 -1.07
CA ILE A 54 -13.77 1.72 0.16
C ILE A 54 -14.37 2.68 1.17
N SER A 55 -15.25 2.12 2.01
CA SER A 55 -16.05 2.84 2.98
C SER A 55 -16.47 1.88 4.09
N SER A 56 -16.99 2.39 5.20
CA SER A 56 -17.39 1.54 6.33
C SER A 56 -18.43 0.48 5.90
N GLY A 57 -18.09 -0.79 6.10
CA GLY A 57 -18.96 -1.94 5.83
C GLY A 57 -19.17 -2.28 4.35
N SER A 58 -18.39 -1.71 3.43
CA SER A 58 -18.46 -2.05 2.01
C SER A 58 -17.42 -3.10 1.60
N SER A 59 -17.65 -3.72 0.45
CA SER A 59 -16.67 -4.56 -0.23
C SER A 59 -16.27 -3.91 -1.56
N PHE A 60 -15.08 -4.24 -2.04
CA PHE A 60 -14.55 -3.77 -3.31
C PHE A 60 -13.66 -4.84 -3.95
N ALA A 61 -13.42 -4.71 -5.25
CA ALA A 61 -12.48 -5.57 -5.97
C ALA A 61 -11.52 -4.73 -6.80
N ILE A 62 -10.24 -5.10 -6.77
CA ILE A 62 -9.16 -4.48 -7.53
C ILE A 62 -8.63 -5.48 -8.54
N ASP A 63 -8.57 -5.09 -9.80
CA ASP A 63 -7.86 -5.80 -10.85
C ASP A 63 -6.39 -5.35 -10.86
N HIS A 64 -5.49 -6.29 -10.53
CA HIS A 64 -4.04 -6.07 -10.55
C HIS A 64 -3.42 -6.26 -11.94
N GLY A 65 -4.24 -6.54 -12.97
CA GLY A 65 -3.83 -6.76 -14.34
C GLY A 65 -4.35 -8.09 -14.87
N ASP A 66 -4.71 -8.12 -16.15
CA ASP A 66 -5.15 -9.33 -16.87
C ASP A 66 -6.31 -10.10 -16.19
N GLY A 67 -7.14 -9.41 -15.40
CA GLY A 67 -8.28 -10.00 -14.69
C GLY A 67 -7.90 -10.71 -13.39
N TYR A 68 -6.70 -10.48 -12.85
CA TYR A 68 -6.27 -11.01 -11.57
C TYR A 68 -6.85 -10.16 -10.42
N LEU A 69 -8.03 -10.57 -9.94
CA LEU A 69 -8.83 -9.81 -8.99
C LEU A 69 -8.44 -10.09 -7.53
N CYS A 70 -8.20 -9.04 -6.76
CA CYS A 70 -8.20 -9.07 -5.30
C CYS A 70 -9.56 -8.61 -4.77
N GLU A 71 -10.25 -9.46 -4.01
CA GLU A 71 -11.52 -9.14 -3.35
C GLU A 71 -11.29 -8.74 -1.89
N SER A 72 -11.91 -7.65 -1.47
CA SER A 72 -11.72 -7.07 -0.14
C SER A 72 -13.04 -6.67 0.50
N THR A 73 -13.14 -6.86 1.81
CA THR A 73 -14.23 -6.35 2.64
C THR A 73 -13.67 -5.43 3.71
N VAL A 74 -14.22 -4.22 3.81
CA VAL A 74 -13.77 -3.21 4.78
C VAL A 74 -14.31 -3.53 6.16
N GLU A 75 -13.39 -3.73 7.10
CA GLU A 75 -13.67 -4.03 8.50
C GLU A 75 -13.61 -2.78 9.37
N LYS A 76 -12.64 -1.90 9.08
CA LYS A 76 -12.42 -0.65 9.81
C LYS A 76 -12.26 0.51 8.84
N PHE A 77 -12.95 1.61 9.09
CA PHE A 77 -12.85 2.83 8.29
C PHE A 77 -12.96 4.07 9.19
N GLU A 78 -11.81 4.56 9.65
CA GLU A 78 -11.67 5.79 10.44
C GLU A 78 -11.02 6.88 9.58
N VAL A 79 -11.84 7.81 9.10
CA VAL A 79 -11.44 8.88 8.20
C VAL A 79 -10.17 9.60 8.68
N LEU A 80 -9.16 9.68 7.80
CA LEU A 80 -7.84 10.30 8.03
C LEU A 80 -6.98 9.61 9.10
N SER A 81 -7.32 8.40 9.55
CA SER A 81 -6.66 7.76 10.70
C SER A 81 -6.34 6.29 10.46
N ALA A 82 -7.33 5.46 10.11
CA ALA A 82 -7.12 4.02 9.99
C ALA A 82 -8.08 3.34 9.01
N LEU A 83 -7.58 2.32 8.31
CA LEU A 83 -8.34 1.51 7.37
C LEU A 83 -7.90 0.05 7.51
N THR A 84 -8.85 -0.88 7.66
CA THR A 84 -8.56 -2.32 7.66
C THR A 84 -9.53 -3.01 6.72
N TYR A 85 -9.01 -3.90 5.88
CA TYR A 85 -9.81 -4.72 5.00
C TYR A 85 -9.14 -6.07 4.74
N SER A 86 -9.97 -7.06 4.43
CA SER A 86 -9.50 -8.36 3.97
C SER A 86 -8.80 -8.25 2.61
N TRP A 87 -7.89 -9.17 2.34
CA TRP A 87 -7.11 -9.25 1.12
C TRP A 87 -7.16 -10.68 0.59
N LYS A 88 -7.72 -10.87 -0.61
CA LYS A 88 -7.97 -12.21 -1.12
C LYS A 88 -7.84 -12.28 -2.63
N PHE A 89 -6.77 -12.91 -3.09
CA PHE A 89 -6.63 -13.39 -4.47
C PHE A 89 -7.27 -14.77 -4.66
N PRO A 90 -7.55 -15.21 -5.90
CA PRO A 90 -8.25 -16.46 -6.18
C PRO A 90 -7.48 -17.71 -5.75
N ASP A 91 -6.15 -17.64 -5.73
CA ASP A 91 -5.20 -18.74 -5.49
C ASP A 91 -4.43 -18.61 -4.17
N GLU A 92 -4.70 -17.56 -3.38
CA GLU A 92 -4.08 -17.33 -2.08
C GLU A 92 -5.07 -17.55 -0.91
N THR A 93 -4.52 -17.79 0.28
CA THR A 93 -5.32 -17.75 1.51
C THR A 93 -5.72 -16.30 1.79
N GLY A 94 -6.94 -16.08 2.28
CA GLY A 94 -7.36 -14.74 2.67
C GLY A 94 -6.54 -14.20 3.84
N THR A 95 -6.02 -12.99 3.68
CA THR A 95 -5.21 -12.25 4.64
C THR A 95 -5.87 -10.91 4.97
N ASP A 96 -5.23 -10.09 5.80
CA ASP A 96 -5.74 -8.77 6.15
C ASP A 96 -4.68 -7.69 5.98
N VAL A 97 -5.10 -6.52 5.49
CA VAL A 97 -4.27 -5.33 5.37
C VAL A 97 -4.84 -4.23 6.27
N ALA A 98 -4.02 -3.74 7.18
CA ALA A 98 -4.33 -2.62 8.05
C ALA A 98 -3.40 -1.44 7.78
N TRP A 99 -3.98 -0.25 7.77
CA TRP A 99 -3.33 1.03 7.57
C TRP A 99 -3.56 1.90 8.81
N SER A 100 -2.52 2.56 9.29
CA SER A 100 -2.65 3.64 10.27
C SER A 100 -1.89 4.88 9.82
N MET A 101 -2.45 6.06 10.10
CA MET A 101 -1.93 7.34 9.66
C MET A 101 -1.86 8.33 10.82
N THR A 102 -0.73 9.01 10.95
CA THR A 102 -0.56 10.11 11.89
C THR A 102 -0.07 11.37 11.16
N PRO A 103 -0.78 12.50 11.25
CA PRO A 103 -0.36 13.74 10.62
C PRO A 103 0.84 14.37 11.33
N HIS A 104 1.81 14.85 10.55
CA HIS A 104 2.98 15.59 11.02
C HIS A 104 3.20 16.86 10.19
N GLY A 105 2.34 17.86 10.40
CA GLY A 105 2.39 19.11 9.64
C GLY A 105 2.08 18.87 8.17
N ASP A 106 3.09 19.02 7.30
CA ASP A 106 2.96 18.83 5.84
C ASP A 106 3.22 17.38 5.40
N SER A 107 3.55 16.47 6.31
CA SER A 107 3.78 15.06 6.03
C SER A 107 2.85 14.16 6.85
N THR A 108 2.84 12.87 6.50
CA THR A 108 2.04 11.84 7.16
C THR A 108 2.90 10.63 7.44
N SER A 109 2.94 10.18 8.69
CA SER A 109 3.47 8.87 9.04
C SER A 109 2.40 7.84 8.73
N LEU A 110 2.75 6.84 7.92
CA LEU A 110 1.91 5.73 7.50
C LEU A 110 2.54 4.44 8.01
N THR A 111 1.73 3.59 8.61
CA THR A 111 2.10 2.19 8.88
C THR A 111 1.16 1.29 8.10
N LEU A 112 1.74 0.38 7.32
CA LEU A 112 1.06 -0.76 6.73
C LEU A 112 1.39 -2.01 7.55
N THR A 113 0.36 -2.78 7.89
CA THR A 113 0.47 -4.12 8.45
C THR A 113 -0.26 -5.07 7.52
N HIS A 114 0.38 -6.13 7.07
CA HIS A 114 -0.25 -7.21 6.32
C HIS A 114 -0.07 -8.51 7.10
N SER A 115 -1.17 -9.04 7.62
CA SER A 115 -1.20 -10.19 8.52
C SER A 115 -1.82 -11.43 7.88
N GLY A 116 -1.38 -12.61 8.31
CA GLY A 116 -1.88 -13.90 7.81
C GLY A 116 -1.16 -14.42 6.56
N LEU A 117 -0.03 -13.82 6.19
CA LEU A 117 0.72 -14.11 4.97
C LEU A 117 1.36 -15.51 4.94
N THR A 118 1.76 -16.04 6.10
CA THR A 118 2.46 -17.33 6.23
C THR A 118 3.65 -17.48 5.27
N ASP A 119 3.57 -18.35 4.27
CA ASP A 119 4.58 -18.58 3.23
C ASP A 119 4.71 -17.44 2.19
N LEU A 120 3.78 -16.48 2.18
CA LEU A 120 3.77 -15.35 1.24
C LEU A 120 4.56 -14.13 1.74
N VAL A 121 5.08 -14.15 2.97
CA VAL A 121 5.74 -12.99 3.61
C VAL A 121 6.83 -12.36 2.73
N SER A 122 7.70 -13.18 2.13
CA SER A 122 8.79 -12.68 1.28
C SER A 122 8.29 -11.98 0.02
N SER A 123 7.28 -12.54 -0.64
CA SER A 123 6.66 -11.96 -1.84
C SER A 123 6.09 -10.56 -1.56
N TYR A 124 5.30 -10.45 -0.48
CA TYR A 124 4.70 -9.17 -0.11
C TYR A 124 5.72 -8.17 0.47
N ARG A 125 6.74 -8.64 1.20
CA ARG A 125 7.87 -7.80 1.63
C ARG A 125 8.56 -7.12 0.46
N ASP A 126 8.69 -7.81 -0.67
CA ASP A 126 9.35 -7.29 -1.87
C ASP A 126 8.40 -6.40 -2.71
N GLY A 127 7.09 -6.66 -2.65
CA GLY A 127 6.06 -5.92 -3.40
C GLY A 127 5.58 -4.62 -2.74
N TRP A 128 5.28 -4.62 -1.44
CA TRP A 128 4.68 -3.46 -0.77
C TRP A 128 5.51 -2.17 -0.84
N PRO A 129 6.84 -2.19 -0.65
CA PRO A 129 7.65 -0.98 -0.80
C PRO A 129 7.54 -0.34 -2.20
N VAL A 130 7.33 -1.16 -3.24
CA VAL A 130 7.10 -0.68 -4.61
C VAL A 130 5.75 0.03 -4.67
N HIS A 131 4.68 -0.62 -4.22
CA HIS A 131 3.33 -0.02 -4.17
C HIS A 131 3.30 1.28 -3.35
N LEU A 132 3.99 1.32 -2.20
CA LEU A 132 4.08 2.53 -1.36
C LEU A 132 4.85 3.67 -2.04
N THR A 133 5.84 3.35 -2.88
CA THR A 133 6.51 4.35 -3.73
C THR A 133 5.53 4.99 -4.72
N PHE A 134 4.63 4.20 -5.31
CA PHE A 134 3.59 4.73 -6.22
C PHE A 134 2.48 5.48 -5.46
N LEU A 135 2.09 4.99 -4.27
CA LEU A 135 1.13 5.65 -3.38
C LEU A 135 1.62 7.06 -3.00
N GLU A 136 2.90 7.20 -2.64
CA GLU A 136 3.49 8.51 -2.37
C GLU A 136 3.44 9.41 -3.62
N GLY A 137 3.78 8.88 -4.80
CA GLY A 137 3.67 9.64 -6.05
C GLY A 137 2.24 10.14 -6.32
N SER A 138 1.24 9.29 -6.10
CA SER A 138 -0.19 9.66 -6.19
C SER A 138 -0.54 10.77 -5.18
N ALA A 139 -0.17 10.60 -3.91
CA ALA A 139 -0.45 11.58 -2.84
C ALA A 139 0.23 12.94 -3.07
N LEU A 140 1.40 12.95 -3.71
CA LEU A 140 2.12 14.17 -4.12
C LEU A 140 1.52 14.85 -5.36
N GLY A 141 0.56 14.19 -6.05
CA GLY A 141 -0.01 14.67 -7.30
C GLY A 141 0.93 14.48 -8.51
N THR A 142 1.91 13.59 -8.39
CA THR A 142 2.87 13.23 -9.45
C THR A 142 2.96 11.70 -9.57
N PRO A 143 1.89 11.02 -10.02
CA PRO A 143 1.87 9.56 -10.08
C PRO A 143 2.99 9.03 -11.00
N LEU A 144 3.55 7.89 -10.62
CA LEU A 144 4.63 7.25 -11.36
C LEU A 144 4.07 6.42 -12.53
N PRO A 145 4.81 6.30 -13.64
CA PRO A 145 4.39 5.45 -14.74
C PRO A 145 4.53 3.97 -14.37
N TRP A 146 3.47 3.19 -14.56
CA TRP A 146 3.43 1.73 -14.31
C TRP A 146 4.58 0.95 -14.98
N SER A 147 5.14 1.45 -16.08
CA SER A 147 6.32 0.86 -16.74
C SER A 147 7.56 0.79 -15.84
N MET A 148 7.62 1.58 -14.76
CA MET A 148 8.73 1.55 -13.79
C MET A 148 8.57 0.46 -12.73
N PHE A 149 7.36 -0.10 -12.57
CA PHE A 149 7.03 -0.98 -11.45
C PHE A 149 8.03 -2.15 -11.32
N TRP A 150 8.21 -2.91 -12.40
CA TRP A 150 9.10 -4.09 -12.39
C TRP A 150 10.58 -3.73 -12.25
N GLN A 151 11.00 -2.54 -12.65
CA GLN A 151 12.38 -2.08 -12.45
C GLN A 151 12.66 -1.78 -10.97
N ILE A 152 11.72 -1.10 -10.31
CA ILE A 152 11.80 -0.81 -8.87
C ILE A 152 11.68 -2.12 -8.08
N HIS A 153 10.72 -2.97 -8.41
CA HIS A 153 10.55 -4.29 -7.79
C HIS A 153 11.83 -5.13 -7.87
N SER A 154 12.44 -5.23 -9.06
CA SER A 154 13.69 -5.97 -9.23
C SER A 154 14.83 -5.42 -8.36
N THR A 155 14.85 -4.10 -8.16
CA THR A 155 15.83 -3.46 -7.26
C THR A 155 15.58 -3.86 -5.80
N ILE A 156 14.32 -3.83 -5.34
CA ILE A 156 13.95 -4.23 -3.98
C ILE A 156 14.27 -5.72 -3.72
N VAL A 157 13.89 -6.61 -4.65
CA VAL A 157 14.22 -8.03 -4.56
C VAL A 157 15.74 -8.25 -4.44
N CYS A 158 16.54 -7.52 -5.23
CA CYS A 158 17.99 -7.62 -5.17
C CYS A 158 18.56 -7.12 -3.84
N LEU A 159 17.97 -6.10 -3.23
CA LEU A 159 18.38 -5.59 -1.92
C LEU A 159 18.01 -6.54 -0.77
N ASN A 160 16.94 -7.32 -0.93
CA ASN A 160 16.48 -8.30 0.05
C ASN A 160 17.06 -9.70 -0.17
N ALA A 161 17.84 -9.92 -1.24
CA ALA A 161 18.48 -11.19 -1.50
C ALA A 161 19.48 -11.52 -0.39
N PRO A 162 19.50 -12.76 0.14
CA PRO A 162 20.54 -13.17 1.08
C PRO A 162 21.92 -13.10 0.40
N ASP A 163 22.92 -12.67 1.15
CA ASP A 163 24.34 -12.68 0.74
C ASP A 163 24.85 -14.08 0.37
#